data_AF-A0A232LQD7-F1
#
_entry.id   AF-A0A232LQD7-F1
#
_cell.length_a   1.000
_cell.length_b   1.000
_cell.length_c   1.000
_cell.angle_alpha   90.00
_cell.angle_beta   90.00
_cell.angle_gamma   90.00
#
_symmetry.space_group_name_H-M   'P 1'
#
loop_
_entity.id
_entity.type
_entity.pdbx_description
1 polymer ?
#
loop_
_entity_poly.entity_id
_entity_poly.type
_entity_poly.pdbx_seq_one_letter_code
_entity_poly.pdbx_strand_id
1 'polypeptide(L)'
;MSLQKVLGKTMQLDDRKSSGEKTDRLRRSIDSATTIPNREVDDLCEAFVMRVITINFITCAVKACKASASSFPLHFQDVEVEQQEVHFEPAFIQNLLPRIDWTGLRTTAIELGFPTVPDIKPNNDTLDEPMLRDLHRLLLETQVVEGKLVCGNCGHEYSIKDGIANFLLPDHLGSSPSLET
;
A
#
# COMPACT_ATOMS: atom_id res chain seq x y z
N MET A 1 17.94 27.16 -7.76
CA MET A 1 17.48 27.67 -6.45
C MET A 1 16.33 26.77 -5.99
N SER A 2 16.61 25.51 -5.72
CA SER A 2 16.79 24.92 -4.38
C SER A 2 15.46 24.66 -3.64
N LEU A 3 14.83 23.55 -4.02
CA LEU A 3 13.74 22.85 -3.31
C LEU A 3 14.32 22.04 -2.15
N GLN A 4 14.78 22.73 -1.11
CA GLN A 4 15.00 22.12 0.20
C GLN A 4 14.56 23.13 1.24
N LYS A 5 13.35 22.93 1.81
CA LYS A 5 12.89 23.43 3.13
C LYS A 5 11.37 23.26 3.27
N VAL A 6 10.89 22.03 3.46
CA VAL A 6 9.67 21.76 4.26
C VAL A 6 9.82 20.43 5.00
N LEU A 7 10.98 20.19 5.63
CA LEU A 7 11.12 19.16 6.65
C LEU A 7 11.94 19.77 7.78
N GLY A 8 11.29 20.09 8.88
CA GLY A 8 11.98 20.59 10.07
C GLY A 8 11.08 21.31 11.08
N LYS A 9 10.52 20.53 12.02
CA LYS A 9 10.75 20.69 13.48
C LYS A 9 10.06 19.56 14.27
N THR A 10 10.82 18.55 14.67
CA THR A 10 11.30 18.26 16.04
C THR A 10 10.22 17.69 16.99
N MET A 11 10.25 16.38 17.23
CA MET A 11 9.88 15.80 18.52
C MET A 11 10.61 14.46 18.75
N GLN A 12 11.51 14.51 19.73
CA GLN A 12 12.00 13.46 20.63
C GLN A 12 12.30 12.06 20.05
N LEU A 13 13.60 11.82 19.90
CA LEU A 13 14.24 10.51 20.03
C LEU A 13 13.92 9.95 21.42
N ASP A 14 13.21 8.83 21.52
CA ASP A 14 13.40 7.83 22.60
C ASP A 14 12.67 6.47 22.41
N ASP A 15 11.92 6.25 21.32
CA ASP A 15 11.18 4.97 21.14
C ASP A 15 11.77 3.98 20.11
N ARG A 16 12.97 4.23 19.56
CA ARG A 16 13.62 3.29 18.61
C ARG A 16 14.15 1.99 19.24
N LYS A 17 14.18 1.86 20.57
CA LYS A 17 14.68 0.63 21.22
C LYS A 17 13.66 -0.51 21.23
N SER A 18 12.35 -0.23 21.24
CA SER A 18 11.32 -1.27 21.40
C SER A 18 11.06 -2.09 20.13
N SER A 19 11.15 -1.48 18.95
CA SER A 19 10.95 -2.18 17.67
C SER A 19 12.15 -3.05 17.28
N GLY A 20 13.37 -2.54 17.47
CA GLY A 20 14.62 -3.29 17.22
C GLY A 20 14.78 -4.51 18.11
N GLU A 21 14.26 -4.49 19.34
CA GLU A 21 14.36 -5.62 20.28
C GLU A 21 13.38 -6.76 19.94
N LYS A 22 12.25 -6.44 19.30
CA LYS A 22 11.26 -7.43 18.82
C LYS A 22 11.74 -8.15 17.55
N THR A 23 12.31 -7.41 16.60
CA THR A 23 12.90 -8.00 15.38
C THR A 23 14.12 -8.86 15.72
N ASP A 24 14.91 -8.48 16.72
CA ASP A 24 16.09 -9.23 17.19
C ASP A 24 15.72 -10.50 17.97
N ARG A 25 14.57 -10.51 18.66
CA ARG A 25 14.04 -11.70 19.35
C ARG A 25 13.46 -12.73 18.39
N LEU A 26 12.86 -12.27 17.29
CA LEU A 26 12.37 -13.13 16.21
C LEU A 26 13.54 -13.75 15.44
N ARG A 27 14.60 -12.97 15.14
CA ARG A 27 15.86 -13.45 14.56
C ARG A 27 16.49 -14.58 15.39
N ARG A 28 16.65 -14.37 16.70
CA ARG A 28 17.21 -15.40 17.61
C ARG A 28 16.37 -16.68 17.69
N SER A 29 15.07 -16.62 17.40
CA SER A 29 14.21 -17.81 17.40
C SER A 29 14.27 -18.57 16.06
N ILE A 30 14.61 -17.90 14.96
CA ILE A 30 14.73 -18.47 13.61
C ILE A 30 16.12 -19.08 13.39
N ASP A 31 17.17 -18.45 13.95
CA ASP A 31 18.57 -18.90 13.86
C ASP A 31 18.83 -20.29 14.49
N SER A 32 17.89 -20.80 15.29
CA SER A 32 17.99 -22.14 15.88
C SER A 32 17.44 -23.26 14.98
N ALA A 33 16.77 -22.96 13.86
CA ALA A 33 16.06 -23.97 13.08
C ALA A 33 16.49 -24.14 11.61
N THR A 34 17.15 -23.18 10.97
CA THR A 34 17.49 -23.33 9.54
C THR A 34 18.69 -22.46 9.14
N THR A 35 19.72 -23.05 8.53
CA THR A 35 20.77 -22.31 7.83
C THR A 35 20.20 -21.75 6.52
N ILE A 36 19.42 -20.67 6.60
CA ILE A 36 18.98 -19.90 5.45
C ILE A 36 19.99 -18.75 5.25
N PRO A 37 20.60 -18.58 4.07
CA PRO A 37 21.47 -17.43 3.82
C PRO A 37 20.68 -16.12 4.00
N ASN A 38 21.26 -15.14 4.73
CA ASN A 38 20.61 -13.85 5.07
C ASN A 38 19.92 -13.14 3.88
N ARG A 39 20.41 -13.36 2.66
CA ARG A 39 19.88 -12.78 1.42
C ARG A 39 18.44 -13.22 1.10
N GLU A 40 18.02 -14.43 1.51
CA GLU A 40 16.64 -14.91 1.33
C GLU A 40 15.68 -14.36 2.40
N VAL A 41 16.18 -13.96 3.57
CA VAL A 41 15.34 -13.42 4.65
C VAL A 41 15.00 -11.96 4.39
N ASP A 42 15.94 -11.18 3.83
CA ASP A 42 15.68 -9.82 3.34
C ASP A 42 14.67 -9.83 2.16
N ASP A 43 14.79 -10.79 1.23
CA ASP A 43 13.82 -10.99 0.12
C ASP A 43 12.40 -11.34 0.61
N LEU A 44 12.28 -12.04 1.74
CA LEU A 44 10.98 -12.40 2.33
C LEU A 44 10.32 -11.24 3.07
N CYS A 45 11.11 -10.34 3.69
CA CYS A 45 10.60 -9.10 4.25
C CYS A 45 10.10 -8.14 3.16
N GLU A 46 10.75 -8.10 2.00
CA GLU A 46 10.28 -7.32 0.84
C GLU A 46 8.96 -7.86 0.23
N ALA A 47 8.63 -9.14 0.45
CA ALA A 47 7.48 -9.78 -0.16
C ALA A 47 6.12 -9.39 0.45
N PHE A 48 6.10 -8.82 1.67
CA PHE A 48 4.85 -8.53 2.38
C PHE A 48 4.48 -7.04 2.45
N VAL A 49 5.34 -6.15 1.97
CA VAL A 49 5.09 -4.71 2.00
C VAL A 49 4.01 -4.33 0.99
N MET A 50 3.02 -3.56 1.44
CA MET A 50 1.89 -3.11 0.65
C MET A 50 2.35 -2.16 -0.47
N ARG A 51 2.31 -2.66 -1.71
CA ARG A 51 2.48 -1.86 -2.92
C ARG A 51 1.20 -1.11 -3.29
N VAL A 52 1.34 0.04 -3.94
CA VAL A 52 0.20 0.86 -4.38
C VAL A 52 -0.77 0.10 -5.29
N ILE A 53 -0.28 -0.82 -6.14
CA ILE A 53 -1.15 -1.68 -6.95
C ILE A 53 -2.22 -2.41 -6.12
N THR A 54 -1.87 -2.83 -4.91
CA THR A 54 -2.74 -3.63 -4.04
C THR A 54 -4.03 -2.88 -3.70
N ILE A 55 -3.96 -1.57 -3.43
CA ILE A 55 -5.16 -0.81 -3.06
C ILE A 55 -6.14 -0.64 -4.21
N ASN A 56 -5.67 -0.76 -5.46
CA ASN A 56 -6.53 -0.65 -6.64
C ASN A 56 -7.51 -1.82 -6.79
N PHE A 57 -7.32 -2.89 -6.02
CA PHE A 57 -8.17 -4.09 -6.05
C PHE A 57 -8.90 -4.36 -4.72
N ILE A 58 -8.70 -3.51 -3.70
CA ILE A 58 -9.29 -3.71 -2.38
C ILE A 58 -10.37 -2.66 -2.14
N THR A 59 -11.54 -3.14 -1.69
CA THR A 59 -12.64 -2.31 -1.22
C THR A 59 -12.79 -2.44 0.29
N CYS A 60 -13.62 -1.60 0.90
CA CYS A 60 -13.95 -1.70 2.32
C CYS A 60 -14.48 -3.10 2.68
N ALA A 61 -13.87 -3.74 3.69
CA ALA A 61 -14.27 -5.05 4.17
C ALA A 61 -15.58 -5.04 4.98
N VAL A 62 -16.03 -3.87 5.48
CA VAL A 62 -17.25 -3.75 6.28
C VAL A 62 -18.46 -4.22 5.47
N LYS A 63 -19.27 -5.14 6.01
CA LYS A 63 -20.35 -5.82 5.27
C LYS A 63 -21.36 -4.84 4.65
N ALA A 64 -21.71 -3.77 5.36
CA ALA A 64 -22.62 -2.73 4.89
C ALA A 64 -22.09 -1.93 3.69
N CYS A 65 -20.78 -1.99 3.42
CA CYS A 65 -20.14 -1.27 2.31
C CYS A 65 -20.14 -2.04 0.99
N LYS A 66 -20.46 -3.35 0.98
CA LYS A 66 -20.32 -4.22 -0.19
C LYS A 66 -21.09 -3.75 -1.43
N ALA A 67 -22.23 -3.08 -1.22
CA ALA A 67 -23.06 -2.55 -2.31
C ALA A 67 -22.79 -1.07 -2.62
N SER A 68 -21.93 -0.40 -1.85
CA SER A 68 -21.69 1.04 -1.99
C SER A 68 -20.50 1.31 -2.92
N ALA A 69 -20.73 2.12 -3.96
CA ALA A 69 -19.66 2.53 -4.86
C ALA A 69 -18.61 3.41 -4.17
N SER A 70 -18.97 4.16 -3.11
CA SER A 70 -18.03 4.97 -2.33
C SER A 70 -17.16 4.15 -1.37
N SER A 71 -17.31 2.82 -1.36
CA SER A 71 -16.42 1.91 -0.62
C SER A 71 -15.08 1.63 -1.33
N PHE A 72 -14.93 2.18 -2.54
CA PHE A 72 -13.73 2.14 -3.37
C PHE A 72 -13.53 3.49 -4.09
N PRO A 73 -12.29 3.99 -4.23
CA PRO A 73 -11.06 3.48 -3.58
C PRO A 73 -11.10 3.71 -2.06
N LEU A 74 -10.22 3.02 -1.34
CA LEU A 74 -9.88 3.43 0.03
C LEU A 74 -8.84 4.54 -0.04
N HIS A 75 -8.93 5.51 0.88
CA HIS A 75 -8.16 6.76 0.83
C HIS A 75 -6.96 6.72 1.78
N PHE A 76 -5.78 7.08 1.30
CA PHE A 76 -4.58 7.16 2.13
C PHE A 76 -4.60 8.40 3.04
N GLN A 77 -4.19 8.23 4.29
CA GLN A 77 -3.98 9.32 5.25
C GLN A 77 -2.76 9.07 6.11
N ASP A 78 -2.04 10.15 6.46
CA ASP A 78 -0.87 10.12 7.34
C ASP A 78 0.17 9.07 6.93
N VAL A 79 0.44 8.97 5.63
CA VAL A 79 1.24 7.91 5.03
C VAL A 79 2.72 8.24 4.90
N GLU A 80 3.54 7.23 5.13
CA GLU A 80 4.95 7.20 4.76
C GLU A 80 5.13 6.20 3.61
N VAL A 81 5.80 6.64 2.54
CA VAL A 81 6.03 5.83 1.33
C VAL A 81 7.51 5.67 1.06
N GLU A 82 7.87 4.50 0.56
CA GLU A 82 9.22 4.16 0.11
C GLU A 82 9.19 3.71 -1.36
N GLN A 83 10.29 3.96 -2.08
CA GLN A 83 10.48 3.41 -3.42
C GLN A 83 11.51 2.29 -3.38
N GLN A 84 11.13 1.14 -3.90
CA GLN A 84 11.96 -0.03 -3.99
C GLN A 84 11.97 -0.53 -5.43
N GLU A 85 13.15 -0.52 -6.05
CA GLU A 85 13.30 -0.85 -7.47
C GLU A 85 12.96 -2.33 -7.74
N VAL A 86 12.19 -2.58 -8.79
CA VAL A 86 11.77 -3.93 -9.17
C VAL A 86 12.05 -4.12 -10.65
N HIS A 87 12.37 -5.35 -11.07
CA HIS A 87 12.59 -5.67 -12.49
C HIS A 87 11.43 -5.17 -13.37
N PHE A 88 11.77 -4.29 -14.32
CA PHE A 88 10.81 -3.72 -15.25
C PHE A 88 10.49 -4.71 -16.38
N GLU A 89 9.23 -5.14 -16.44
CA GLU A 89 8.70 -6.00 -17.51
C GLU A 89 7.52 -5.30 -18.20
N PRO A 90 7.71 -4.70 -19.40
CA PRO A 90 6.66 -3.96 -20.10
C PRO A 90 5.38 -4.76 -20.33
N ALA A 91 5.52 -6.04 -20.69
CA ALA A 91 4.39 -6.93 -20.96
C ALA A 91 3.52 -7.13 -19.70
N PHE A 92 4.12 -7.11 -18.51
CA PHE A 92 3.37 -7.21 -17.26
C PHE A 92 2.45 -6.00 -17.08
N ILE A 93 2.95 -4.78 -17.29
CA ILE A 93 2.16 -3.55 -17.16
C ILE A 93 1.04 -3.52 -18.20
N GLN A 94 1.32 -3.90 -19.46
CA GLN A 94 0.31 -3.95 -20.53
C GLN A 94 -0.81 -4.95 -20.25
N ASN A 95 -0.49 -6.10 -19.65
CA ASN A 95 -1.46 -7.13 -19.28
C ASN A 95 -2.26 -6.76 -18.02
N LEU A 96 -1.64 -5.99 -17.12
CA LEU A 96 -2.26 -5.50 -15.90
C LEU A 96 -3.23 -4.35 -16.17
N LEU A 97 -2.87 -3.44 -17.09
CA LEU A 97 -3.59 -2.21 -17.37
C LEU A 97 -5.12 -2.40 -17.55
N PRO A 98 -5.64 -3.41 -18.28
CA PRO A 98 -7.08 -3.62 -18.42
C PRO A 98 -7.80 -3.84 -17.09
N ARG A 99 -7.13 -4.39 -16.08
CA ARG A 99 -7.69 -4.68 -14.75
C ARG A 99 -7.68 -3.48 -13.81
N ILE A 100 -6.82 -2.50 -14.06
CA ILE A 100 -6.68 -1.33 -13.20
C ILE A 100 -7.92 -0.44 -13.29
N ASP A 101 -8.50 -0.13 -12.14
CA ASP A 101 -9.46 0.97 -12.03
C ASP A 101 -8.69 2.30 -12.08
N TRP A 102 -8.82 3.00 -13.19
CA TRP A 102 -8.02 4.20 -13.45
C TRP A 102 -8.42 5.36 -12.54
N THR A 103 -9.71 5.50 -12.23
CA THR A 103 -10.20 6.57 -11.35
C THR A 103 -9.67 6.40 -9.92
N GLY A 104 -9.68 5.17 -9.41
CA GLY A 104 -9.10 4.82 -8.12
C GLY A 104 -7.59 5.02 -8.07
N LEU A 105 -6.88 4.64 -9.13
CA LEU A 105 -5.44 4.87 -9.24
C LEU A 105 -5.10 6.37 -9.23
N ARG A 106 -5.84 7.19 -9.99
CA ARG A 106 -5.63 8.65 -10.01
C ARG A 106 -5.86 9.28 -8.65
N THR A 107 -6.92 8.88 -7.96
CA THR A 107 -7.21 9.33 -6.59
C THR A 107 -6.04 9.01 -5.67
N THR A 108 -5.59 7.75 -5.70
CA THR A 108 -4.43 7.28 -4.93
C THR A 108 -3.16 8.07 -5.25
N ALA A 109 -2.86 8.29 -6.52
CA ALA A 109 -1.67 9.02 -6.95
C ALA A 109 -1.67 10.47 -6.42
N ILE A 110 -2.82 11.15 -6.47
CA ILE A 110 -2.98 12.51 -5.94
C ILE A 110 -2.76 12.54 -4.42
N GLU A 111 -3.35 11.59 -3.68
CA GLU A 111 -3.21 11.50 -2.22
C GLU A 111 -1.77 11.26 -1.77
N LEU A 112 -1.04 10.44 -2.52
CA LEU A 112 0.38 10.15 -2.26
C LEU A 112 1.32 11.23 -2.82
N GLY A 113 0.81 12.27 -3.49
CA GLY A 113 1.59 13.38 -4.03
C GLY A 113 2.31 13.11 -5.35
N PHE A 114 1.87 12.12 -6.13
CA PHE A 114 2.40 11.81 -7.46
C PHE A 114 1.66 12.61 -8.56
N PRO A 115 2.35 13.50 -9.30
CA PRO A 115 1.72 14.35 -10.32
C PRO A 115 1.52 13.68 -11.68
N THR A 116 1.92 12.41 -11.87
CA THR A 116 2.23 11.83 -13.18
C THR A 116 1.21 10.84 -13.76
N VAL A 117 -0.02 10.78 -13.26
CA VAL A 117 -1.04 9.89 -13.86
C VAL A 117 -1.92 10.66 -14.86
N PRO A 118 -1.94 10.29 -16.15
CA PRO A 118 -2.81 10.90 -17.15
C PRO A 118 -4.29 10.90 -16.75
N ASP A 119 -5.04 11.91 -17.21
CA ASP A 119 -6.47 12.00 -16.95
C ASP A 119 -7.27 10.86 -17.57
N ILE A 120 -6.87 10.45 -18.77
CA ILE A 120 -7.52 9.39 -19.55
C ILE A 120 -6.68 8.13 -19.45
N LYS A 121 -7.33 7.00 -19.18
CA LYS A 121 -6.69 5.69 -19.17
C LYS A 121 -6.10 5.42 -20.57
N PRO A 122 -4.77 5.22 -20.69
CA PRO A 122 -4.18 4.90 -21.97
C PRO A 122 -4.59 3.48 -22.38
N ASN A 123 -4.66 3.25 -23.69
CA ASN A 123 -4.77 1.92 -24.26
C ASN A 123 -3.37 1.35 -24.54
N ASN A 124 -3.28 0.03 -24.75
CA ASN A 124 -2.00 -0.63 -25.08
C ASN A 124 -1.34 -0.06 -26.34
N ASP A 125 -2.11 0.38 -27.33
CA ASP A 125 -1.58 0.99 -28.56
C ASP A 125 -1.02 2.40 -28.35
N THR A 126 -1.43 3.08 -27.27
CA THR A 126 -1.04 4.46 -26.93
C THR A 126 -0.03 4.52 -25.79
N LEU A 127 0.35 3.37 -25.23
CA LEU A 127 1.33 3.29 -24.15
C LEU A 127 2.75 3.35 -24.73
N ASP A 128 3.44 4.45 -24.47
CA ASP A 128 4.86 4.57 -24.77
C ASP A 128 5.73 4.03 -23.61
N GLU A 129 7.02 3.82 -23.88
CA GLU A 129 7.95 3.29 -22.89
C GLU A 129 8.09 4.17 -21.63
N PRO A 130 8.16 5.52 -21.72
CA PRO A 130 8.14 6.39 -20.55
C PRO A 130 6.91 6.19 -19.67
N MET A 131 5.70 6.13 -20.24
CA MET A 131 4.48 5.90 -19.47
C MET A 131 4.46 4.52 -18.82
N LEU A 132 4.97 3.49 -19.51
CA LEU A 132 5.10 2.15 -18.93
C LEU A 132 6.03 2.14 -17.71
N ARG A 133 7.15 2.89 -17.79
CA ARG A 133 8.08 3.04 -16.67
C ARG A 133 7.43 3.81 -15.52
N ASP A 134 6.75 4.91 -15.79
CA ASP A 134 6.08 5.69 -14.75
C ASP A 134 4.98 4.87 -14.05
N LEU A 135 4.20 4.09 -14.80
CA LEU A 135 3.23 3.15 -14.25
C LEU A 135 3.88 2.05 -13.42
N HIS A 136 4.98 1.47 -13.89
CA HIS A 136 5.74 0.48 -13.14
C HIS A 136 6.23 1.03 -11.80
N ARG A 137 6.83 2.23 -11.81
CA ARG A 137 7.31 2.91 -10.60
C ARG A 137 6.19 3.17 -9.60
N LEU A 138 5.05 3.69 -10.08
CA LEU A 138 3.90 3.95 -9.23
C LEU A 138 3.28 2.67 -8.68
N LEU A 139 3.03 1.67 -9.53
CA LEU A 139 2.25 0.50 -9.16
C LEU A 139 3.06 -0.54 -8.36
N LEU A 140 4.32 -0.76 -8.77
CA LEU A 140 5.11 -1.90 -8.31
C LEU A 140 6.28 -1.52 -7.41
N GLU A 141 6.85 -0.33 -7.60
CA GLU A 141 8.01 0.12 -6.82
C GLU A 141 7.62 0.99 -5.64
N THR A 142 6.45 1.64 -5.69
CA THR A 142 5.96 2.46 -4.59
C THR A 142 5.26 1.61 -3.55
N GLN A 143 5.79 1.66 -2.33
CA GLN A 143 5.37 0.89 -1.18
C GLN A 143 4.96 1.83 -0.04
N VAL A 144 3.94 1.45 0.72
CA VAL A 144 3.48 2.20 1.90
C VAL A 144 3.98 1.48 3.14
N VAL A 145 4.82 2.14 3.94
CA VAL A 145 5.44 1.52 5.13
C VAL A 145 4.60 1.75 6.38
N GLU A 146 4.05 2.95 6.56
CA GLU A 146 3.22 3.34 7.69
C GLU A 146 2.07 4.24 7.21
N GLY A 147 0.95 4.22 7.92
CA GLY A 147 -0.17 5.12 7.71
C GLY A 147 -1.52 4.46 7.91
N LYS A 148 -2.56 4.97 7.24
CA LYS A 148 -3.88 4.35 7.27
C LYS A 148 -4.65 4.51 5.96
N LEU A 149 -5.60 3.62 5.76
CA LEU A 149 -6.59 3.65 4.69
C LEU A 149 -7.96 3.98 5.29
N VAL A 150 -8.68 4.92 4.72
CA VAL A 150 -10.00 5.34 5.21
C VAL A 150 -11.06 5.06 4.15
N CYS A 151 -12.14 4.40 4.55
CA CYS A 151 -13.26 4.14 3.66
C CYS A 151 -14.09 5.42 3.42
N GLY A 152 -14.27 5.80 2.15
CA GLY A 152 -15.12 6.93 1.76
C GLY A 152 -16.61 6.77 2.04
N ASN A 153 -17.09 5.55 2.34
CA ASN A 153 -18.49 5.27 2.65
C ASN A 153 -18.80 5.27 4.15
N CYS A 154 -18.04 4.51 4.94
CA CYS A 154 -18.32 4.31 6.38
C CYS A 154 -17.32 5.01 7.31
N GLY A 155 -16.23 5.57 6.78
CA GLY A 155 -15.18 6.21 7.57
C GLY A 155 -14.31 5.24 8.38
N HIS A 156 -14.47 3.92 8.23
CA HIS A 156 -13.61 2.96 8.94
C HIS A 156 -12.16 3.08 8.47
N GLU A 157 -11.24 3.02 9.44
CA GLU A 157 -9.81 3.18 9.24
C GLU A 157 -9.10 1.83 9.35
N TYR A 158 -8.29 1.49 8.35
CA TYR A 158 -7.41 0.33 8.34
C TYR A 158 -5.98 0.81 8.54
N SER A 159 -5.34 0.40 9.63
CA SER A 159 -3.95 0.79 9.91
C SER A 159 -2.96 0.02 9.02
N ILE A 160 -1.96 0.71 8.52
CA ILE A 160 -0.79 0.13 7.85
C ILE A 160 0.40 0.28 8.80
N LYS A 161 1.07 -0.83 9.12
CA LYS A 161 2.28 -0.87 9.95
C LYS A 161 3.28 -1.85 9.41
N ASP A 162 4.56 -1.48 9.38
CA ASP A 162 5.64 -2.30 8.80
C ASP A 162 5.28 -2.83 7.40
N GLY A 163 4.57 -2.02 6.59
CA GLY A 163 4.11 -2.42 5.26
C GLY A 163 2.85 -3.27 5.22
N ILE A 164 2.25 -3.62 6.35
CA ILE A 164 1.13 -4.55 6.42
C ILE A 164 -0.16 -3.81 6.76
N ALA A 165 -1.11 -3.81 5.82
CA ALA A 165 -2.44 -3.28 6.04
C ALA A 165 -3.31 -4.26 6.85
N ASN A 166 -3.85 -3.80 7.98
CA ASN A 166 -4.74 -4.58 8.84
C ASN A 166 -6.20 -4.43 8.42
N PHE A 167 -6.77 -5.46 7.81
CA PHE A 167 -8.18 -5.54 7.40
C PHE A 167 -9.07 -6.32 8.39
N LEU A 168 -8.58 -6.61 9.59
CA LEU A 168 -9.38 -7.27 10.62
C LEU A 168 -10.46 -6.32 11.14
N LEU A 169 -11.70 -6.78 11.11
CA LEU A 169 -12.86 -6.03 11.58
C LEU A 169 -13.27 -6.48 12.98
N PRO A 170 -13.72 -5.56 13.85
CA PRO A 170 -14.49 -5.89 15.03
C PRO A 170 -15.76 -6.68 14.68
N ASP A 171 -16.21 -7.55 15.60
CA ASP A 171 -17.35 -8.44 15.39
C ASP A 171 -18.59 -7.72 14.87
N HIS A 172 -18.92 -6.56 15.44
CA HIS A 172 -20.12 -5.78 15.09
C HIS A 172 -20.11 -5.19 13.68
N LEU A 173 -18.96 -5.11 13.01
CA LEU A 173 -18.85 -4.67 11.61
C LEU A 173 -18.86 -5.85 10.61
N GLY A 174 -18.55 -7.06 11.10
CA GLY A 174 -18.50 -8.30 10.32
C GLY A 174 -19.77 -9.16 10.43
N SER A 175 -20.46 -9.14 11.58
CA SER A 175 -21.68 -9.91 11.81
C SER A 175 -22.89 -9.24 11.18
N SER A 176 -23.72 -9.98 10.44
CA SER A 176 -25.12 -9.56 10.26
C SER A 176 -25.78 -9.51 11.64
N PRO A 177 -26.66 -8.54 11.91
CA PRO A 177 -27.59 -8.71 13.02
C PRO A 177 -28.34 -10.00 12.73
N SER A 178 -28.15 -11.01 13.58
CA SER A 178 -29.06 -12.13 13.65
C SER A 178 -30.43 -11.50 13.87
N LEU A 179 -31.37 -11.69 12.93
CA LEU A 179 -32.77 -11.41 13.21
C LEU A 179 -33.15 -12.33 14.37
N GLU A 180 -33.09 -11.81 15.59
CA GLU A 180 -33.91 -12.31 16.67
C GLU A 180 -35.20 -11.50 16.65
N THR A 181 -36.29 -12.23 16.36
CA THR A 181 -37.72 -11.87 16.35
C THR A 181 -38.27 -11.06 15.19
#